data_AF-A0A8D2FFM5-F1
#
_entry.id   AF-A0A8D2FFM5-F1
#
_cell.length_a   1.000
_cell.length_b   1.000
_cell.length_c   1.000
_cell.angle_alpha   90.00
_cell.angle_beta   90.00
_cell.angle_gamma   90.00
#
_symmetry.space_group_name_H-M   'P 1'
#
loop_
_entity.id
_entity.type
_entity.pdbx_description
1 polymer ?
#
loop_
_entity_poly.entity_id
_entity_poly.type
_entity_poly.pdbx_seq_one_letter_code
_entity_poly.pdbx_strand_id
1 'polypeptide(L)'
;MHNLMQLAMICYIPEFKKLKPKYLEELPEKLTLYSQFLGKRPWFAGDEITFVDFLAYDILDLNCIFEPSCLDVFPNLKDFISRFEGLKKISYLPLHSLPPVWPCEDVLFPLHLLP
;
A
#
# COMPACT_ATOMS: atom_id res chain seq x y z
N MET A 1 -7.54 4.65 -10.15
CA MET A 1 -7.31 3.28 -10.68
C MET A 1 -5.95 3.08 -11.37
N HIS A 2 -5.05 4.08 -11.47
CA HIS A 2 -3.74 3.91 -12.12
C HIS A 2 -2.60 3.43 -11.20
N ASN A 3 -2.72 3.53 -9.87
CA ASN A 3 -1.59 3.32 -8.94
C ASN A 3 -1.30 1.84 -8.62
N LEU A 4 -2.36 1.01 -8.47
CA LEU A 4 -2.24 -0.44 -8.23
C LEU A 4 -1.52 -1.14 -9.40
N MET A 5 -1.84 -0.72 -10.62
CA MET A 5 -1.21 -1.22 -11.85
C MET A 5 0.22 -0.72 -12.03
N GLN A 6 0.57 0.49 -11.57
CA GLN A 6 1.95 0.97 -11.65
C GLN A 6 2.90 0.22 -10.72
N LEU A 7 2.50 0.02 -9.45
CA LEU A 7 3.32 -0.71 -8.49
C LEU A 7 3.44 -2.20 -8.86
N ALA A 8 2.32 -2.82 -9.24
CA ALA A 8 2.31 -4.19 -9.77
C ALA A 8 3.11 -4.31 -11.08
N MET A 9 3.06 -3.33 -11.98
CA MET A 9 3.87 -3.39 -13.21
C MET A 9 5.37 -3.24 -12.89
N ILE A 10 5.75 -2.36 -11.97
CA ILE A 10 7.14 -2.16 -11.59
C ILE A 10 7.72 -3.43 -10.94
N CYS A 11 7.02 -4.10 -10.02
CA CYS A 11 7.55 -5.31 -9.35
C CYS A 11 7.83 -6.48 -10.35
N TYR A 12 7.19 -6.52 -11.52
CA TYR A 12 7.26 -7.68 -12.42
C TYR A 12 8.11 -7.47 -13.68
N ILE A 13 8.67 -6.26 -13.87
CA ILE A 13 9.54 -5.97 -15.02
C ILE A 13 11.02 -6.08 -14.64
N PRO A 14 11.89 -6.61 -15.52
CA PRO A 14 13.32 -6.74 -15.26
C PRO A 14 14.01 -5.41 -14.89
N GLU A 15 13.48 -4.29 -15.39
CA GLU A 15 13.98 -2.94 -15.15
C GLU A 15 13.54 -2.34 -13.80
N PHE A 16 12.89 -3.12 -12.93
CA PHE A 16 12.46 -2.71 -11.58
C PHE A 16 13.46 -1.82 -10.86
N LYS A 17 14.74 -2.23 -10.81
CA LYS A 17 15.80 -1.50 -10.08
C LYS A 17 16.02 -0.09 -10.61
N LYS A 18 15.76 0.15 -11.91
CA LYS A 18 15.89 1.47 -12.54
C LYS A 18 14.64 2.34 -12.35
N LEU A 19 13.47 1.72 -12.22
CA LEU A 19 12.19 2.41 -12.12
C LEU A 19 11.76 2.69 -10.68
N LYS A 20 12.26 1.91 -9.72
CA LYS A 20 12.03 2.10 -8.28
C LYS A 20 12.34 3.53 -7.81
N PRO A 21 13.51 4.13 -8.11
CA PRO A 21 13.81 5.49 -7.65
C PRO A 21 12.79 6.53 -8.13
N LYS A 22 12.40 6.46 -9.41
CA LYS A 22 11.40 7.36 -9.98
C LYS A 22 10.03 7.18 -9.32
N TYR A 23 9.64 5.95 -9.03
CA TYR A 23 8.39 5.69 -8.32
C TYR A 23 8.41 6.27 -6.91
N LEU A 24 9.51 6.11 -6.18
CA LEU A 24 9.68 6.67 -4.84
C LEU A 24 9.67 8.20 -4.84
N GLU A 25 10.18 8.84 -5.89
CA GLU A 25 10.12 10.29 -6.06
C GLU A 25 8.68 10.79 -6.25
N GLU A 26 7.85 10.07 -7.03
CA GLU A 26 6.44 10.41 -7.27
C GLU A 26 5.50 9.96 -6.14
N LEU A 27 5.95 9.05 -5.27
CA LEU A 27 5.11 8.41 -4.25
C LEU A 27 4.51 9.41 -3.24
N PRO A 28 5.28 10.35 -2.65
CA PRO A 28 4.73 11.33 -1.70
C PRO A 28 3.61 12.18 -2.30
N GLU A 29 3.71 12.57 -3.57
CA GLU A 29 2.68 13.33 -4.27
C GLU A 29 1.40 12.50 -4.41
N LYS A 30 1.53 11.22 -4.82
CA LYS A 30 0.40 10.29 -4.90
C LYS A 30 -0.27 10.09 -3.55
N LEU A 31 0.50 9.87 -2.49
CA LEU A 31 0.00 9.69 -1.12
C LEU A 31 -0.66 10.97 -0.59
N THR A 32 -0.17 12.14 -0.97
CA THR A 32 -0.81 13.43 -0.64
C THR A 32 -2.24 13.48 -1.19
N LEU A 33 -2.47 12.99 -2.42
CA LEU A 33 -3.82 12.94 -3.00
C LEU A 33 -4.74 11.99 -2.21
N TYR A 34 -4.24 10.83 -1.78
CA TYR A 34 -5.01 9.91 -0.92
C TYR A 34 -5.34 10.55 0.43
N SER A 35 -4.35 11.18 1.06
CA SER A 35 -4.51 11.86 2.36
C SER A 35 -5.52 13.00 2.27
N GLN A 36 -5.44 13.84 1.24
CA GLN A 36 -6.40 14.92 1.00
C GLN A 36 -7.81 14.38 0.73
N PHE A 37 -7.90 13.31 -0.07
CA PHE A 37 -9.19 12.72 -0.38
C PHE A 37 -9.83 12.09 0.86
N LEU A 38 -9.10 11.32 1.67
CA LEU A 38 -9.63 10.79 2.93
C LEU A 38 -10.04 11.94 3.87
N GLY A 39 -9.18 12.95 3.98
CA GLY A 39 -9.41 14.13 4.81
C GLY A 39 -9.58 13.73 6.28
N LYS A 40 -10.74 14.08 6.85
CA LYS A 40 -11.14 13.76 8.24
C LYS A 40 -12.11 12.58 8.34
N ARG A 41 -12.49 11.98 7.22
CA ARG A 41 -13.46 10.89 7.19
C ARG A 41 -12.82 9.61 7.71
N PRO A 42 -13.57 8.73 8.38
CA PRO A 42 -13.04 7.44 8.82
C PRO A 42 -12.77 6.49 7.64
N TRP A 43 -13.52 6.62 6.54
CA TRP A 43 -13.44 5.79 5.34
C TRP A 43 -13.43 6.65 4.07
N PHE A 44 -12.89 6.13 2.98
CA PHE A 44 -12.80 6.81 1.68
C PHE A 44 -14.17 7.15 1.10
N ALA A 45 -15.18 6.31 1.35
CA ALA A 45 -16.55 6.53 0.89
C ALA A 45 -17.42 7.38 1.85
N GLY A 46 -16.93 7.73 3.05
CA GLY A 46 -17.73 8.45 4.04
C GLY A 46 -17.57 7.90 5.45
N ASP A 47 -18.70 7.75 6.14
CA ASP A 47 -18.75 7.32 7.54
C ASP A 47 -18.83 5.80 7.72
N GLU A 48 -19.20 5.08 6.65
CA GLU A 48 -19.29 3.62 6.63
C GLU A 48 -18.22 3.01 5.74
N ILE A 49 -17.76 1.81 6.12
CA ILE A 49 -16.81 1.05 5.32
C ILE A 49 -17.50 0.50 4.07
N THR A 50 -16.81 0.61 2.94
CA THR A 50 -17.26 0.08 1.65
C THR A 50 -16.16 -0.75 0.99
N PHE A 51 -16.50 -1.43 -0.11
CA PHE A 51 -15.51 -2.15 -0.92
C PHE A 51 -14.35 -1.26 -1.40
N VAL A 52 -14.57 0.04 -1.58
CA VAL A 52 -13.52 0.99 -2.00
C VAL A 52 -12.40 1.07 -0.96
N ASP A 53 -12.72 0.93 0.32
CA ASP A 53 -11.75 0.97 1.41
C ASP A 53 -10.82 -0.25 1.40
N PHE A 54 -11.30 -1.42 0.97
CA PHE A 54 -10.46 -2.60 0.77
C PHE A 54 -9.43 -2.36 -0.34
N LEU A 55 -9.86 -1.78 -1.47
CA LEU A 55 -8.94 -1.41 -2.55
C LEU A 55 -7.93 -0.35 -2.12
N ALA A 56 -8.35 0.61 -1.30
CA ALA A 56 -7.45 1.64 -0.77
C ALA A 56 -6.42 1.04 0.18
N TYR A 57 -6.85 0.12 1.05
CA TYR A 57 -5.97 -0.63 1.94
C TYR A 57 -4.91 -1.40 1.14
N ASP A 58 -5.30 -2.21 0.15
CA ASP A 58 -4.35 -3.01 -0.65
C ASP A 58 -3.28 -2.13 -1.32
N ILE A 59 -3.65 -0.95 -1.82
CA ILE A 59 -2.71 0.01 -2.42
C ILE A 59 -1.74 0.54 -1.36
N LEU A 60 -2.25 0.99 -0.22
CA LEU A 60 -1.45 1.61 0.83
C LEU A 60 -0.52 0.60 1.51
N ASP A 61 -1.02 -0.62 1.77
CA ASP A 61 -0.25 -1.73 2.32
C ASP A 61 0.91 -2.11 1.40
N LEU A 62 0.66 -2.26 0.09
CA LEU A 62 1.72 -2.56 -0.87
C LEU A 62 2.78 -1.45 -0.95
N ASN A 63 2.38 -0.19 -0.78
CA ASN A 63 3.33 0.92 -0.68
C ASN A 63 4.17 0.88 0.60
N CYS A 64 3.59 0.44 1.73
CA CYS A 64 4.33 0.25 2.98
C CYS A 64 5.31 -0.92 2.88
N ILE A 65 4.94 -2.01 2.20
CA ILE A 65 5.88 -3.11 1.90
C ILE A 65 7.05 -2.57 1.04
N PHE A 66 6.76 -1.68 0.10
CA PHE A 66 7.75 -1.14 -0.82
C PHE A 66 8.70 -0.11 -0.19
N GLU A 67 8.15 0.76 0.66
CA GLU A 67 8.83 1.80 1.43
C GLU A 67 8.14 1.94 2.80
N PRO A 68 8.66 1.28 3.85
CA PRO A 68 8.00 1.19 5.16
C PRO A 68 7.70 2.54 5.82
N SER A 69 8.47 3.57 5.49
CA SER A 69 8.31 4.91 6.07
C SER A 69 7.37 5.82 5.27
N CYS A 70 6.77 5.34 4.17
CA CYS A 70 6.05 6.20 3.22
C CYS A 70 4.82 6.91 3.80
N LEU A 71 4.20 6.35 4.85
CA LEU A 71 3.03 6.95 5.51
C LEU A 71 3.38 7.81 6.72
N ASP A 72 4.65 7.94 7.12
CA ASP A 72 5.06 8.67 8.34
C ASP A 72 4.62 10.13 8.36
N VAL A 73 4.55 10.75 7.19
CA VAL A 73 4.12 12.14 7.02
C VAL A 73 2.59 12.31 6.90
N PHE A 74 1.82 11.22 6.82
CA PHE A 74 0.37 11.21 6.61
C PHE A 74 -0.37 10.52 7.78
N PRO A 75 -0.55 11.20 8.92
CA PRO A 75 -1.15 10.57 10.11
C PRO A 75 -2.57 10.04 9.87
N ASN A 76 -3.37 10.70 9.03
CA ASN A 76 -4.71 10.22 8.69
C ASN A 76 -4.73 8.91 7.88
N LEU A 77 -3.71 8.68 7.04
CA LEU A 77 -3.57 7.41 6.32
C LEU A 77 -3.09 6.30 7.24
N LYS A 78 -2.21 6.59 8.21
CA LYS A 78 -1.86 5.64 9.26
C LYS A 78 -3.06 5.25 10.11
N ASP A 79 -3.84 6.23 10.54
CA ASP A 79 -5.07 5.99 11.29
C ASP A 79 -6.07 5.14 10.50
N PHE A 80 -6.16 5.35 9.18
CA PHE A 80 -6.97 4.51 8.29
C PHE A 80 -6.48 3.06 8.27
N ILE A 81 -5.18 2.81 8.08
CA ILE A 81 -4.60 1.46 8.10
C ILE A 81 -4.89 0.78 9.45
N SER A 82 -4.57 1.42 10.56
CA SER A 82 -4.81 0.86 11.90
C SER A 82 -6.30 0.60 12.17
N ARG A 83 -7.20 1.46 11.67
CA ARG A 83 -8.65 1.26 11.78
C ARG A 83 -9.11 0.06 10.95
N PHE A 84 -8.57 -0.10 9.74
CA PHE A 84 -8.91 -1.19 8.84
C PHE A 84 -8.40 -2.54 9.39
N GLU A 85 -7.17 -2.61 9.87
CA GLU A 85 -6.60 -3.80 10.52
C GLU A 85 -7.31 -4.18 11.82
N GLY A 86 -7.82 -3.18 12.55
CA GLY A 86 -8.63 -3.37 13.76
C GLY A 86 -10.03 -3.93 13.51
N LEU A 87 -10.46 -4.10 12.26
CA LEU A 87 -11.75 -4.72 11.94
C LEU A 87 -11.71 -6.21 12.29
N LYS A 88 -12.51 -6.60 13.29
CA LYS A 88 -12.65 -7.99 13.81
C LYS A 88 -12.87 -9.09 12.76
N LYS A 89 -13.22 -8.73 11.51
CA LYS A 89 -13.49 -9.67 10.42
C LYS A 89 -12.28 -9.93 9.51
N ILE A 90 -11.27 -9.06 9.55
CA ILE A 90 -10.05 -9.17 8.73
C ILE A 90 -8.96 -9.96 9.47
N SER A 91 -9.07 -10.13 10.79
CA SER A 91 -8.16 -10.95 11.59
C SER A 91 -8.16 -12.46 11.23
N TYR A 92 -9.07 -12.91 10.36
CA TYR A 92 -9.17 -14.31 9.90
C TYR A 92 -8.57 -14.56 8.52
N LEU A 93 -8.14 -13.50 7.83
CA LEU A 93 -7.31 -13.62 6.64
C LEU A 93 -6.03 -12.87 6.95
N PRO A 94 -5.08 -13.53 7.63
CA PRO A 94 -3.75 -12.98 7.71
C PRO A 94 -3.24 -13.05 6.26
N LEU A 95 -3.32 -11.94 5.53
CA LEU A 95 -2.74 -11.81 4.19
C LEU A 95 -1.24 -12.12 4.24
N HIS A 96 -0.63 -11.90 5.41
CA HIS A 96 0.72 -12.32 5.78
C HIS A 96 0.91 -13.83 6.03
N SER A 97 -0.16 -14.64 6.07
CA SER A 97 -0.10 -16.11 6.21
C SER A 97 -0.69 -16.87 5.02
N LEU A 98 -1.21 -16.18 4.01
CA LEU A 98 -1.48 -16.83 2.73
C LEU A 98 -0.12 -17.10 2.07
N PRO A 99 0.08 -18.27 1.42
CA PRO A 99 1.28 -18.47 0.59
C PRO A 99 1.41 -17.29 -0.37
N PRO A 100 2.61 -16.77 -0.68
CA PRO A 100 2.80 -15.46 -1.31
C PRO A 100 1.88 -15.32 -2.53
N VAL A 101 0.73 -14.67 -2.33
CA VAL A 101 -0.24 -14.42 -3.41
C VAL A 101 0.25 -13.25 -4.27
N TRP A 102 1.27 -12.53 -3.78
CA TRP A 102 1.89 -11.40 -4.42
C TRP A 102 3.37 -11.68 -4.73
N PRO A 103 3.73 -11.84 -6.01
CA PRO A 103 5.11 -11.88 -6.49
C PRO A 103 5.99 -10.70 -6.07
N CYS A 104 5.44 -9.63 -5.48
CA CYS A 104 6.25 -8.53 -4.99
C CYS A 104 7.04 -8.91 -3.71
N GLU A 105 6.58 -9.84 -2.86
CA GLU A 105 7.42 -10.37 -1.76
C GLU A 105 8.57 -11.22 -2.30
N ASP A 106 8.29 -12.15 -3.22
CA ASP A 106 9.34 -12.97 -3.86
C ASP A 106 10.37 -12.13 -4.67
N VAL A 107 9.99 -10.92 -5.10
CA VAL A 107 10.89 -9.97 -5.78
C VAL A 107 11.60 -9.03 -4.80
N LEU A 108 10.97 -8.57 -3.71
CA LEU A 108 11.60 -7.69 -2.70
C LEU A 108 12.45 -8.44 -1.68
N PHE A 109 12.08 -9.66 -1.29
CA PHE A 109 12.80 -10.45 -0.29
C PHE A 109 14.25 -10.74 -0.71
N PRO A 110 14.57 -11.05 -1.99
CA PRO A 110 15.95 -11.16 -2.47
C PRO A 110 16.71 -9.83 -2.48
N LEU A 111 16.03 -8.69 -2.54
CA LEU A 111 16.64 -7.34 -2.56
C LEU A 111 17.07 -6.87 -1.16
N HIS A 112 16.42 -7.35 -0.10
CA HIS A 112 16.83 -7.10 1.28
C HIS A 112 17.89 -8.08 1.81
N LEU A 113 18.26 -9.10 1.02
CA LEU A 113 19.23 -10.14 1.38
C LEU A 113 20.50 -10.14 0.52
N LEU A 114 20.66 -9.17 -0.39
CA LEU A 114 21.93 -9.00 -1.10
C LEU A 114 22.86 -8.07 -0.30
N PRO A 115 24.11 -8.48 -0.03
CA PRO A 115 25.07 -7.74 0.78
C PRO A 115 25.52 -6.42 0.15
#